data_AF-A0A6L3Y5I7-F1
#
_entry.id   AF-A0A6L3Y5I7-F1
#
_cell.length_a   1.000
_cell.length_b   1.000
_cell.length_c   1.000
_cell.angle_alpha   90.00
_cell.angle_beta   90.00
_cell.angle_gamma   90.00
#
_symmetry.space_group_name_H-M   'P 1'
#
loop_
_entity.id
_entity.type
_entity.pdbx_description
1 polymer ?
#
loop_
_entity_poly.entity_id
_entity_poly.type
_entity_poly.pdbx_seq_one_letter_code
_entity_poly.pdbx_strand_id
1 'polypeptide(L)'
;MKGSITVKPFEGIPVADEIEAGQAGVNVTLLSEIADNPPPKNKHWNEMFRLMVLNPKPDGSVPTNDELAEALGVFRDTVRRAKLRWQKLGLIYRVNYNGLYAYNPKLLVVKNRQGEVINLPWIDARAAEENAPNV
;
A
#
# COMPACT_ATOMS: atom_id res chain seq x y z
N MET A 1 6.33 6.42 -13.65
CA MET A 1 6.69 6.28 -12.22
C MET A 1 8.22 6.31 -12.10
N LYS A 2 8.80 7.34 -11.46
CA LYS A 2 10.27 7.45 -11.27
C LYS A 2 10.65 6.85 -9.92
N GLY A 3 11.58 5.88 -9.92
CA GLY A 3 12.10 5.21 -8.72
C GLY A 3 11.32 3.97 -8.34
N SER A 4 11.40 2.91 -9.16
CA SER A 4 10.84 1.60 -8.82
C SER A 4 11.65 0.96 -7.69
N ILE A 5 10.99 0.69 -6.56
CA ILE A 5 11.53 -0.20 -5.54
C ILE A 5 11.29 -1.65 -5.97
N THR A 6 12.28 -2.52 -5.73
CA THR A 6 12.11 -3.96 -5.94
C THR A 6 11.20 -4.54 -4.88
N VAL A 7 10.20 -5.30 -5.30
CA VAL A 7 9.23 -5.93 -4.40
C VAL A 7 9.58 -7.41 -4.19
N LYS A 8 9.79 -7.80 -2.92
CA LYS A 8 9.98 -9.17 -2.47
C LYS A 8 8.64 -9.74 -1.93
N PRO A 9 8.14 -10.86 -2.46
CA PRO A 9 6.92 -11.48 -1.96
C PRO A 9 7.15 -12.22 -0.63
N PHE A 10 6.13 -12.25 0.23
CA PHE A 10 6.08 -12.97 1.50
C PHE A 10 4.76 -13.74 1.64
N GLU A 11 4.83 -15.01 2.04
CA GLU A 11 3.67 -15.80 2.45
C GLU A 11 3.29 -15.45 3.90
N GLY A 12 2.68 -14.29 4.09
CA GLY A 12 2.33 -13.74 5.41
C GLY A 12 2.83 -12.31 5.60
N ILE A 13 2.80 -11.85 6.86
CA ILE A 13 3.24 -10.48 7.22
C ILE A 13 4.72 -10.33 6.84
N PRO A 14 5.11 -9.28 6.09
CA PRO A 14 6.49 -9.09 5.69
C PRO A 14 7.42 -8.90 6.89
N VAL A 15 8.51 -9.67 6.94
CA VAL A 15 9.51 -9.60 8.01
C VAL A 15 10.57 -8.58 7.62
N ALA A 16 10.69 -7.50 8.40
CA ALA A 16 11.60 -6.39 8.08
C ALA A 16 13.05 -6.84 7.89
N ASP A 17 13.55 -7.76 8.72
CA ASP A 17 14.94 -8.23 8.67
C ASP A 17 15.28 -8.98 7.38
N GLU A 18 14.27 -9.53 6.71
CA GLU A 18 14.42 -10.23 5.43
C GLU A 18 14.30 -9.32 4.20
N ILE A 19 14.07 -8.03 4.40
CA ILE A 19 13.98 -7.02 3.34
C ILE A 19 15.32 -6.29 3.24
N GLU A 20 15.85 -6.15 2.02
CA GLU A 20 17.10 -5.41 1.80
C GLU A 20 16.85 -3.90 1.70
N ALA A 21 17.92 -3.11 1.80
CA ALA A 21 17.85 -1.67 1.60
C ALA A 21 17.35 -1.33 0.18
N GLY A 22 16.35 -0.44 0.08
CA GLY A 22 15.72 -0.08 -1.19
C GLY A 22 14.72 -1.11 -1.73
N GLN A 23 14.34 -2.11 -0.93
CA GLN A 23 13.29 -3.08 -1.26
C GLN A 23 11.99 -2.81 -0.48
N ALA A 24 10.91 -3.42 -0.96
CA ALA A 24 9.67 -3.56 -0.22
C ALA A 24 9.30 -5.03 -0.09
N GLY A 25 8.80 -5.43 1.07
CA GLY A 25 8.18 -6.74 1.29
C GLY A 25 6.67 -6.63 1.12
N VAL A 26 6.04 -7.56 0.40
CA VAL A 26 4.58 -7.60 0.17
C VAL A 26 4.01 -8.94 0.61
N ASN A 27 2.94 -8.90 1.41
CA ASN A 27 2.14 -10.07 1.79
C ASN A 27 1.29 -10.55 0.61
N VAL A 28 1.72 -11.61 -0.07
CA VAL A 28 1.02 -12.11 -1.26
C VAL A 28 -0.26 -12.88 -0.91
N THR A 29 -0.34 -13.47 0.28
CA THR A 29 -1.55 -14.17 0.74
C THR A 29 -2.69 -13.18 0.93
N LEU A 30 -2.44 -12.09 1.66
CA LEU A 30 -3.41 -11.02 1.86
C LEU A 30 -3.77 -10.34 0.53
N LEU A 31 -2.78 -10.16 -0.36
CA LEU A 31 -3.01 -9.62 -1.71
C LEU A 31 -4.03 -10.46 -2.51
N SER A 32 -3.89 -11.79 -2.49
CA SER A 32 -4.82 -12.72 -3.17
C SER A 32 -6.22 -12.67 -2.56
N GLU A 33 -6.34 -12.70 -1.23
CA GLU A 33 -7.63 -12.63 -0.52
C GLU A 33 -8.46 -11.39 -0.91
N ILE A 34 -7.79 -10.25 -1.09
CA ILE A 34 -8.43 -8.98 -1.46
C ILE A 34 -8.77 -8.95 -2.95
N ALA A 35 -7.93 -9.55 -3.80
CA ALA A 35 -8.16 -9.63 -5.24
C ALA A 35 -9.34 -10.56 -5.59
N ASP A 36 -9.59 -11.58 -4.77
CA ASP A 36 -10.70 -12.52 -4.93
C ASP A 36 -12.04 -11.96 -4.46
N ASN A 37 -12.04 -10.84 -3.73
CA ASN A 37 -13.23 -10.15 -3.24
C ASN A 37 -13.37 -8.72 -3.81
N PRO A 38 -13.38 -8.55 -5.15
CA PRO A 38 -13.47 -7.23 -5.75
C PRO A 38 -14.86 -6.63 -5.54
N PRO A 39 -14.98 -5.30 -5.49
CA PRO A 39 -16.29 -4.70 -5.40
C PRO A 39 -17.12 -4.91 -6.68
N PRO A 40 -18.46 -5.08 -6.59
CA PRO A 40 -19.30 -5.58 -7.69
C PRO A 40 -19.33 -4.78 -9.01
N LYS A 41 -18.70 -3.59 -9.06
CA LYS A 41 -18.75 -2.69 -10.23
C LYS A 41 -17.39 -2.09 -10.61
N ASN A 42 -16.29 -2.60 -10.07
CA ASN A 42 -14.96 -2.06 -10.37
C ASN A 42 -14.09 -3.07 -11.12
N LYS A 43 -14.21 -3.09 -12.46
CA LYS A 43 -13.42 -3.98 -13.33
C LYS A 43 -11.90 -3.77 -13.23
N HIS A 44 -11.46 -2.61 -12.75
CA HIS A 44 -10.05 -2.28 -12.60
C HIS A 44 -9.54 -2.52 -11.17
N TRP A 45 -10.36 -3.04 -10.25
CA TRP A 45 -9.98 -3.20 -8.85
C TRP A 45 -8.68 -3.98 -8.67
N ASN A 46 -8.59 -5.17 -9.27
CA ASN A 46 -7.43 -6.04 -9.16
C ASN A 46 -6.19 -5.39 -9.76
N GLU A 47 -6.33 -4.76 -10.92
CA GLU A 47 -5.22 -4.11 -11.59
C GLU A 47 -4.73 -2.86 -10.85
N MET A 48 -5.65 -2.01 -10.38
CA MET A 48 -5.33 -0.86 -9.53
C MET A 48 -4.62 -1.28 -8.24
N PHE A 49 -5.09 -2.36 -7.61
CA PHE A 49 -4.51 -2.85 -6.37
C PHE A 49 -3.12 -3.45 -6.60
N ARG A 50 -2.94 -4.25 -7.67
CA ARG A 50 -1.62 -4.77 -8.09
C ARG A 50 -0.64 -3.64 -8.39
N LEU A 51 -1.04 -2.65 -9.19
CA LEU A 51 -0.18 -1.51 -9.50
C LEU A 51 0.26 -0.76 -8.26
N MET A 52 -0.66 -0.57 -7.31
CA MET A 52 -0.36 0.06 -6.03
C MET A 52 0.71 -0.71 -5.25
N VAL A 53 0.52 -2.02 -5.02
CA VAL A 53 1.43 -2.82 -4.17
C VAL A 53 2.74 -3.21 -4.86
N LEU A 54 2.74 -3.35 -6.18
CA LEU A 54 3.94 -3.71 -6.95
C LEU A 54 4.80 -2.49 -7.32
N ASN A 55 4.28 -1.26 -7.12
CA ASN A 55 5.02 -0.03 -7.36
C ASN A 55 4.94 0.92 -6.15
N PRO A 56 5.37 0.48 -4.95
CA PRO A 56 5.43 1.37 -3.81
C PRO A 56 6.46 2.48 -4.06
N LYS A 57 6.21 3.65 -3.50
CA LYS A 57 7.16 4.76 -3.63
C LYS A 57 8.35 4.58 -2.69
N PRO A 58 9.53 5.13 -3.05
CA PRO A 58 10.71 5.08 -2.19
C PRO A 58 10.56 5.72 -0.82
N ASP A 59 9.56 6.59 -0.64
CA ASP A 59 9.23 7.25 0.62
C ASP A 59 8.18 6.48 1.44
N GLY A 60 7.87 5.23 1.06
CA GLY A 60 6.89 4.40 1.75
C GLY A 60 5.43 4.80 1.50
N SER A 61 5.18 5.83 0.70
CA SER A 61 3.83 6.27 0.40
C SER A 61 3.16 5.48 -0.72
N VAL A 62 1.84 5.45 -0.67
CA VAL A 62 1.01 4.90 -1.73
C VAL A 62 1.07 5.85 -2.95
N PRO A 63 1.19 5.33 -4.19
CA PRO A 63 1.08 6.14 -5.41
C PRO A 63 -0.15 7.06 -5.38
N THR A 64 -0.06 8.27 -5.91
CA THR A 64 -1.15 9.25 -5.90
C THR A 64 -2.32 8.78 -6.76
N ASN A 65 -3.46 9.46 -6.63
CA ASN A 65 -4.62 9.12 -7.48
C ASN A 65 -4.32 9.36 -8.95
N ASP A 66 -3.54 10.41 -9.25
CA ASP A 66 -3.18 10.79 -10.62
C ASP A 66 -2.20 9.79 -11.22
N GLU A 67 -1.20 9.34 -10.45
CA GLU A 67 -0.24 8.32 -10.91
C GLU A 67 -0.90 6.98 -11.25
N LEU A 68 -1.82 6.49 -10.41
CA LEU A 68 -2.56 5.26 -10.68
C LEU A 68 -3.58 5.43 -11.81
N ALA A 69 -4.20 6.60 -11.93
CA ALA A 69 -5.17 6.91 -12.97
C ALA A 69 -4.50 6.95 -14.35
N GLU A 70 -3.36 7.64 -14.44
CA GLU A 70 -2.53 7.71 -15.64
C GLU A 70 -2.04 6.33 -16.07
N ALA A 71 -1.52 5.53 -15.13
CA ALA A 71 -1.03 4.18 -15.42
C ALA A 71 -2.11 3.24 -15.98
N LEU A 72 -3.38 3.49 -15.66
CA LEU A 72 -4.49 2.60 -16.01
C LEU A 72 -5.46 3.16 -17.04
N GLY A 73 -5.27 4.41 -17.49
CA GLY A 73 -6.20 5.08 -18.39
C GLY A 73 -7.60 5.22 -17.78
N VAL A 74 -7.70 5.40 -16.46
CA VAL A 74 -8.99 5.58 -15.75
C VAL A 74 -9.10 6.98 -15.18
N PHE A 75 -10.31 7.41 -14.84
CA PHE A 75 -10.50 8.68 -14.14
C PHE A 75 -9.90 8.65 -12.73
N ARG A 76 -9.28 9.76 -12.32
CA ARG A 76 -8.78 10.01 -10.96
C ARG A 76 -9.79 9.64 -9.87
N ASP A 77 -11.06 9.95 -10.11
CA ASP A 77 -12.14 9.71 -9.15
C ASP A 77 -12.45 8.21 -8.95
N THR A 78 -12.19 7.38 -9.98
CA THR A 78 -12.24 5.91 -9.87
C THR A 78 -11.20 5.41 -8.88
N VAL A 79 -9.96 5.90 -8.99
CA VAL A 79 -8.87 5.57 -8.05
C VAL A 79 -9.19 6.07 -6.65
N ARG A 80 -9.67 7.32 -6.51
CA ARG A 80 -10.06 7.88 -5.23
C ARG A 80 -11.09 7.01 -4.51
N ARG A 81 -12.13 6.55 -5.23
CA ARG A 81 -13.16 5.65 -4.67
C ARG A 81 -12.59 4.30 -4.28
N ALA A 82 -11.62 3.77 -5.02
CA ALA A 82 -10.92 2.54 -4.67
C ALA A 82 -10.10 2.69 -3.39
N LYS A 83 -9.30 3.76 -3.27
CA LYS A 83 -8.51 4.05 -2.05
C LYS A 83 -9.36 4.24 -0.81
N LEU A 84 -10.50 4.92 -0.91
CA LEU A 84 -11.42 5.05 0.23
C LEU A 84 -11.93 3.67 0.71
N ARG A 85 -12.04 2.69 -0.18
CA ARG A 85 -12.41 1.32 0.20
C ARG A 85 -11.21 0.58 0.79
N TRP A 86 -10.03 0.68 0.19
CA TRP A 86 -8.81 0.10 0.77
C TRP A 86 -8.51 0.65 2.17
N GLN A 87 -8.76 1.93 2.40
CA GLN A 87 -8.67 2.55 3.72
C GLN A 87 -9.67 1.94 4.70
N LYS A 88 -10.94 1.77 4.30
CA LYS A 88 -11.96 1.09 5.12
C LYS A 88 -11.63 -0.37 5.42
N LEU A 89 -10.93 -1.03 4.51
CA LEU A 89 -10.43 -2.41 4.68
C LEU A 89 -9.12 -2.45 5.50
N GLY A 90 -8.60 -1.31 5.95
CA GLY A 90 -7.36 -1.24 6.72
C GLY A 90 -6.10 -1.57 5.92
N LEU A 91 -6.11 -1.44 4.60
CA LEU A 91 -4.97 -1.78 3.73
C LEU A 91 -3.98 -0.62 3.58
N ILE A 92 -4.53 0.59 3.65
CA ILE A 92 -3.79 1.84 3.58
C ILE A 92 -4.36 2.80 4.62
N TYR A 93 -3.52 3.70 5.12
CA TYR A 93 -3.90 4.67 6.14
C TYR A 93 -3.59 6.08 5.70
N ARG A 94 -4.46 7.02 6.03
CA ARG A 94 -4.28 8.41 5.63
C ARG A 94 -3.19 9.05 6.47
N VAL A 95 -2.20 9.64 5.82
CA VAL A 95 -1.08 10.36 6.45
C VAL A 95 -1.42 11.83 6.62
N ASN A 96 -2.18 12.41 5.67
CA ASN A 96 -2.62 13.79 5.75
C ASN A 96 -3.93 14.04 4.98
N TYR A 97 -4.49 15.23 5.15
CA TYR A 97 -5.71 15.63 4.45
C TYR A 97 -5.52 15.88 2.94
N ASN A 98 -4.28 15.96 2.46
CA ASN A 98 -3.95 16.21 1.05
C ASN A 98 -3.94 14.95 0.17
N GLY A 99 -4.34 13.80 0.73
CA GLY A 99 -4.48 12.56 -0.03
C GLY A 99 -3.21 11.72 -0.10
N LEU A 100 -2.27 11.95 0.83
CA LEU A 100 -1.15 11.05 1.09
C LEU A 100 -1.62 9.86 1.95
N TYR A 101 -1.21 8.66 1.55
CA TYR A 101 -1.50 7.42 2.28
C TYR A 101 -0.23 6.63 2.51
N ALA A 102 -0.20 5.91 3.62
CA ALA A 102 0.78 4.88 3.98
C ALA A 102 0.17 3.49 3.79
N TYR A 103 1.01 2.48 3.66
CA TYR A 103 0.55 1.08 3.67
C TYR A 103 0.31 0.60 5.10
N ASN A 104 -0.57 -0.39 5.25
CA ASN A 104 -0.59 -1.21 6.46
C ASN A 104 0.68 -2.08 6.50
N PRO A 105 1.44 -2.11 7.61
CA PRO A 105 2.61 -2.99 7.75
C PRO A 105 2.31 -4.49 7.58
N LYS A 106 1.07 -4.95 7.85
CA LYS A 106 0.64 -6.32 7.56
C LYS A 106 0.56 -6.64 6.07
N LEU A 107 0.42 -5.61 5.23
CA LEU A 107 0.34 -5.71 3.78
C LEU A 107 1.71 -5.48 3.14
N LEU A 108 2.36 -4.36 3.46
CA LEU A 108 3.57 -3.91 2.76
C LEU A 108 4.50 -3.13 3.69
N VAL A 109 5.77 -3.51 3.71
CA VAL A 109 6.84 -2.84 4.45
C VAL A 109 7.89 -2.34 3.46
N VAL A 110 8.29 -1.07 3.55
CA VAL A 110 9.33 -0.47 2.68
C VAL A 110 10.58 -0.18 3.49
N LYS A 111 11.74 -0.55 2.96
CA LYS A 111 13.04 -0.07 3.46
C LYS A 111 13.62 0.99 2.53
N ASN A 112 14.08 2.09 3.11
CA ASN A 112 14.83 3.10 2.37
C ASN A 112 16.20 2.54 1.94
N ARG A 113 16.98 3.32 1.17
CA ARG A 113 18.31 2.92 0.71
C ARG A 113 19.35 2.79 1.83
N GLN A 114 19.03 3.31 3.02
CA GLN A 114 19.84 3.21 4.23
C GLN A 114 19.50 1.94 5.04
N GLY A 115 18.49 1.16 4.62
CA GLY A 115 18.05 -0.06 5.28
C GLY A 115 17.04 0.17 6.41
N GLU A 116 16.58 1.39 6.62
CA GLU A 116 15.61 1.74 7.65
C GLU A 116 14.19 1.49 7.15
N VAL A 117 13.36 0.92 8.02
CA VAL A 117 11.92 0.75 7.75
C VAL A 117 11.24 2.11 7.74
N ILE A 118 10.53 2.40 6.67
CA ILE A 118 9.80 3.66 6.53
C ILE A 118 8.42 3.53 7.16
N ASN A 119 8.20 4.24 8.26
CA ASN A 119 6.92 4.34 8.93
C ASN A 119 6.39 5.77 8.81
N LEU A 120 5.36 5.96 7.99
CA LEU A 120 4.68 7.25 7.86
C LEU A 120 3.61 7.39 8.95
N PRO A 121 3.56 8.51 9.69
CA PRO A 121 2.57 8.73 10.73
C PRO A 121 1.17 8.88 10.12
N TRP A 122 0.19 8.13 10.63
CA TRP A 122 -1.20 8.22 10.18
C TRP A 122 -2.03 9.15 11.07
N ILE A 123 -3.05 9.78 10.49
CA ILE A 123 -3.96 10.71 11.21
C ILE A 123 -5.26 10.05 11.68
N ASP A 124 -5.57 8.84 11.23
CA ASP A 124 -6.78 8.12 11.67
C ASP A 124 -6.52 7.39 13.00
N ALA A 125 -6.99 7.97 14.10
CA ALA A 125 -6.76 7.48 15.47
C ALA A 125 -7.28 6.06 15.75
N ARG A 126 -8.27 5.55 15.01
CA ARG A 126 -8.78 4.17 15.19
C ARG A 126 -7.81 3.07 14.74
N ALA A 127 -6.83 3.39 13.89
CA ALA A 127 -5.83 2.42 13.44
C ALA A 127 -4.62 2.28 14.38
N ALA A 128 -4.41 3.27 15.28
CA ALA A 128 -3.29 3.30 16.21
C ALA A 128 -3.46 2.31 17.39
N GLU A 129 -4.70 2.03 17.81
CA GLU A 129 -4.99 1.15 18.96
C GLU A 129 -4.98 -0.35 18.63
N GLU A 130 -5.26 -0.76 17.39
CA GLU A 130 -5.42 -2.19 17.04
C GLU A 130 -4.11 -2.90 16.62
N ASN A 131 -3.01 -2.19 16.35
CA ASN A 131 -1.77 -2.80 15.84
C ASN A 131 -0.49 -2.14 16.36
N ALA A 132 -0.48 -1.64 17.59
CA ALA A 132 0.80 -1.44 18.27
C ALA A 132 1.58 -2.77 18.21
N PRO A 133 2.86 -2.79 17.79
CA PRO A 133 3.65 -4.01 17.93
C PRO A 133 3.57 -4.40 19.41
N ASN A 134 3.17 -5.65 19.69
CA ASN A 134 3.20 -6.16 21.05
C ASN A 134 4.61 -5.92 21.59
N VAL A 135 4.71 -4.99 22.55
CA VAL A 135 5.90 -4.80 23.38
C VAL A 135 5.97 -5.96 24.36
#